data_AF-A0AAW8FME5-F1
#
_entry.id   AF-A0AAW8FME5-F1
#
_cell.length_a   1.000
_cell.length_b   1.000
_cell.length_c   1.000
_cell.angle_alpha   90.00
_cell.angle_beta   90.00
_cell.angle_gamma   90.00
#
_symmetry.space_group_name_H-M   'P 1'
#
loop_
_entity.id
_entity.type
_entity.pdbx_description
1 polymer ?
#
loop_
_entity_poly.entity_id
_entity_poly.type
_entity_poly.pdbx_seq_one_letter_code
_entity_poly.pdbx_strand_id
1 'polypeptide(L)'
;MAVKDRDRFSTATRIRLLGEQTAARVYRSQTKRQARRSRLTGRAALLALVLCTLVVALAYPIRQYVSQRAEIADLQREKAQAAERVEKLRDLKARWQDDTYAEQQIRQRLHYVMPGETGFIVAGPDAAKQSRTDLGAADRPWYANVWDGVDKSDASDR
;
A
#
# COMPACT_ATOMS: atom_id res chain seq x y z
N MET A 1 47.43 90.37 -60.22
CA MET A 1 47.95 89.37 -59.28
C MET A 1 47.07 88.13 -59.37
N ALA A 2 47.64 87.04 -59.83
CA ALA A 2 47.05 85.71 -59.79
C ALA A 2 47.16 85.13 -58.37
N VAL A 3 46.34 84.10 -58.10
CA VAL A 3 46.52 82.95 -57.17
C VAL A 3 45.12 82.54 -56.68
N LYS A 4 44.74 81.28 -56.51
CA LYS A 4 45.06 79.95 -57.03
C LYS A 4 44.03 79.01 -56.34
N ASP A 5 43.70 77.94 -57.04
CA ASP A 5 42.87 76.76 -56.71
C ASP A 5 42.52 76.38 -55.25
N ARG A 6 41.25 75.95 -55.13
CA ARG A 6 40.67 74.67 -54.60
C ARG A 6 41.37 73.87 -53.50
N ASP A 7 40.52 73.36 -52.59
CA ASP A 7 40.46 71.96 -52.10
C ASP A 7 39.02 71.69 -51.56
N ARG A 8 38.21 70.76 -52.07
CA ARG A 8 38.18 69.28 -51.96
C ARG A 8 37.99 68.74 -50.52
N PHE A 9 37.05 67.79 -50.42
CA PHE A 9 36.75 66.86 -49.31
C PHE A 9 35.74 67.31 -48.24
N SER A 10 34.53 66.72 -48.27
CA SER A 10 34.07 65.80 -47.21
C SER A 10 32.65 65.30 -47.53
N THR A 11 32.56 64.24 -48.34
CA THR A 11 31.32 63.52 -48.66
C THR A 11 31.07 62.33 -47.72
N ALA A 12 31.84 62.17 -46.63
CA ALA A 12 31.76 61.00 -45.75
C ALA A 12 30.89 61.19 -44.49
N THR A 13 30.40 62.40 -44.20
CA THR A 13 29.70 62.67 -42.92
C THR A 13 28.18 62.73 -43.03
N ARG A 14 27.60 62.54 -44.22
CA ARG A 14 26.14 62.66 -44.40
C ARG A 14 25.32 61.39 -44.13
N ILE A 15 25.95 60.22 -43.95
CA ILE A 15 25.21 58.96 -43.75
C ILE A 15 25.08 58.58 -42.27
N ARG A 16 25.93 59.11 -41.38
CA ARG A 16 25.94 58.71 -39.95
C ARG A 16 24.97 59.46 -39.04
N LEU A 17 24.33 60.54 -39.51
CA LEU A 17 23.45 61.35 -38.67
C LEU A 17 21.99 60.85 -38.60
N LEU A 18 21.61 59.86 -39.41
CA LEU A 18 20.23 59.34 -39.46
C LEU A 18 20.01 58.06 -38.63
N GLY A 19 21.07 57.38 -38.19
CA GLY A 19 20.99 56.10 -37.45
C GLY A 19 20.84 56.21 -35.93
N GLU A 20 21.18 57.35 -35.32
CA GLU A 20 21.20 57.45 -33.85
C GLU A 20 19.88 57.98 -33.25
N GLN A 21 19.03 58.64 -34.05
CA GLN A 21 17.82 59.29 -33.51
C GLN A 21 16.59 58.37 -33.39
N THR A 22 16.60 57.20 -34.02
CA THR A 22 15.47 56.25 -33.97
C THR A 22 15.59 55.22 -32.84
N ALA A 23 16.80 54.87 -32.40
CA ALA A 23 17.02 53.92 -31.31
C ALA A 23 16.68 54.51 -29.92
N ALA A 24 16.93 55.80 -29.71
CA ALA A 24 16.78 56.43 -28.39
C ALA A 24 15.32 56.64 -27.95
N ARG A 25 14.35 56.67 -28.89
CA ARG A 25 12.93 56.86 -28.56
C ARG A 25 12.18 55.56 -28.30
N VAL A 26 12.64 54.42 -28.82
CA VAL A 26 11.98 53.12 -28.59
C VAL A 26 12.45 52.48 -27.28
N TYR A 27 13.68 52.74 -26.81
CA TYR A 27 14.18 52.14 -25.57
C TYR A 27 13.67 52.81 -24.28
N ARG A 28 13.25 54.08 -24.35
CA ARG A 28 12.86 54.89 -23.17
C ARG A 28 11.38 54.75 -22.78
N SER A 29 10.53 54.23 -23.66
CA SER A 29 9.08 54.14 -23.43
C SER A 29 8.64 52.82 -22.79
N GLN A 30 9.46 51.76 -22.87
CA GLN A 30 9.11 50.44 -22.33
C GLN A 30 9.40 50.31 -20.83
N THR A 31 10.43 50.99 -20.32
CA THR A 31 10.84 50.95 -18.90
C THR A 31 10.03 51.89 -17.99
N LYS A 32 9.42 52.96 -18.53
CA LYS A 32 8.66 53.94 -17.73
C LYS A 32 7.20 53.54 -17.46
N ARG A 33 6.60 52.70 -18.32
CA ARG A 33 5.24 52.15 -18.08
C ARG A 33 5.20 51.06 -17.01
N GLN A 34 6.35 50.44 -16.71
CA GLN A 34 6.50 49.45 -15.64
C GLN A 34 6.50 50.10 -14.24
N ALA A 35 6.95 51.36 -14.11
CA ALA A 35 7.18 51.99 -12.80
C ALA A 35 5.92 52.61 -12.15
N ARG A 36 4.89 52.98 -12.93
CA ARG A 36 3.63 53.55 -12.38
C ARG A 36 2.46 52.57 -12.29
N ARG A 37 2.61 51.34 -12.81
CA ARG A 37 1.63 50.26 -12.61
C ARG A 37 1.99 49.34 -11.42
N SER A 38 3.13 49.53 -10.76
CA SER A 38 3.74 48.48 -9.93
C SER A 38 3.47 48.52 -8.43
N ARG A 39 2.78 49.51 -7.85
CA ARG A 39 2.46 49.45 -6.41
C ARG A 39 1.33 48.47 -6.10
N LEU A 40 0.28 48.46 -6.92
CA LEU A 40 -0.81 47.50 -6.83
C LEU A 40 -0.45 46.19 -7.54
N THR A 41 0.15 46.25 -8.74
CA THR A 41 0.56 45.05 -9.48
C THR A 41 1.74 44.31 -8.83
N GLY A 42 2.65 45.03 -8.16
CA GLY A 42 3.75 44.40 -7.41
C GLY A 42 3.29 43.75 -6.11
N ARG A 43 2.36 44.39 -5.37
CA ARG A 43 1.68 43.76 -4.24
C ARG A 43 0.83 42.57 -4.68
N ALA A 44 0.10 42.68 -5.78
CA ALA A 44 -0.66 41.58 -6.35
C ALA A 44 0.25 40.42 -6.81
N ALA A 45 1.41 40.71 -7.39
CA ALA A 45 2.39 39.70 -7.77
C ALA A 45 2.99 39.00 -6.54
N LEU A 46 3.30 39.74 -5.47
CA LEU A 46 3.73 39.15 -4.19
C LEU A 46 2.63 38.29 -3.57
N LEU A 47 1.38 38.76 -3.56
CA LEU A 47 0.24 37.99 -3.05
C LEU A 47 0.01 36.72 -3.88
N ALA A 48 0.13 36.79 -5.21
CA ALA A 48 0.02 35.63 -6.09
C ALA A 48 1.14 34.61 -5.82
N LEU A 49 2.38 35.09 -5.62
CA LEU A 49 3.51 34.22 -5.27
C LEU A 49 3.29 33.56 -3.91
N VAL A 50 2.89 34.32 -2.89
CA VAL A 50 2.57 33.79 -1.55
C VAL A 50 1.42 32.79 -1.60
N LEU A 51 0.38 33.05 -2.40
CA LEU A 51 -0.71 32.10 -2.60
C LEU A 51 -0.21 30.82 -3.27
N CYS A 52 0.63 30.92 -4.30
CA CYS A 52 1.24 29.77 -4.95
C CYS A 52 2.11 28.95 -3.98
N THR A 53 2.95 29.61 -3.18
CA THR A 53 3.78 28.90 -2.19
C THR A 53 2.94 28.26 -1.11
N LEU A 54 1.88 28.94 -0.63
CA LEU A 54 0.91 28.39 0.31
C LEU A 54 0.22 27.14 -0.26
N VAL A 55 -0.27 27.21 -1.50
CA VAL A 55 -0.93 26.07 -2.16
C VAL A 55 0.03 24.88 -2.31
N VAL A 56 1.29 25.12 -2.74
CA VAL A 56 2.29 24.04 -2.84
C VAL A 56 2.63 23.47 -1.47
N ALA A 57 2.75 24.32 -0.44
CA ALA A 57 3.02 23.90 0.93
C ALA A 57 1.86 23.09 1.54
N LEU A 58 0.61 23.38 1.19
CA LEU A 58 -0.56 22.60 1.64
C LEU A 58 -0.88 21.38 0.77
N ALA A 59 -0.49 21.37 -0.51
CA ALA A 59 -0.76 20.25 -1.41
C ALA A 59 -0.14 18.92 -0.93
N TYR A 60 1.02 18.98 -0.26
CA TYR A 60 1.70 17.79 0.27
C TYR A 60 1.09 17.27 1.60
N PRO A 61 0.84 18.11 2.63
CA PRO A 61 0.20 17.69 3.88
C PRO A 61 -1.20 17.11 3.73
N ILE A 62 -2.00 17.60 2.77
CA ILE A 62 -3.39 17.14 2.59
C ILE A 62 -3.42 15.63 2.27
N ARG A 63 -2.46 15.13 1.48
CA ARG A 63 -2.39 13.70 1.15
C ARG A 63 -2.09 12.84 2.38
N GLN A 64 -1.19 13.29 3.24
CA GLN A 64 -0.82 12.59 4.48
C GLN A 64 -1.94 12.62 5.53
N TYR A 65 -2.68 13.73 5.60
CA TYR A 65 -3.79 13.87 6.55
C TYR A 65 -4.95 12.91 6.27
N VAL A 66 -5.23 12.63 4.98
CA VAL A 66 -6.30 11.72 4.57
C VAL A 66 -5.90 10.25 4.79
N SER A 67 -4.64 9.88 4.55
CA SER A 67 -4.16 8.50 4.79
C SER A 67 -4.09 8.15 6.28
N GLN A 68 -3.65 9.09 7.12
CA GLN A 68 -3.54 8.89 8.58
C GLN A 68 -4.90 8.60 9.24
N ARG A 69 -6.00 9.17 8.73
CA ARG A 69 -7.35 8.93 9.28
C ARG A 69 -7.82 7.49 9.08
N ALA A 70 -7.53 6.90 7.92
CA ALA A 70 -7.85 5.50 7.64
C ALA A 70 -6.97 4.56 8.48
N GLU A 71 -5.68 4.86 8.54
CA GLU A 71 -4.70 4.09 9.30
C GLU A 71 -5.02 4.04 10.81
N ILE A 72 -5.46 5.16 11.40
CA ILE A 72 -5.88 5.18 12.81
C ILE A 72 -7.10 4.28 13.05
N ALA A 73 -8.08 4.29 12.14
CA ALA A 73 -9.28 3.47 12.28
C ALA A 73 -8.95 1.96 12.17
N ASP A 74 -8.07 1.60 11.25
CA ASP A 74 -7.65 0.21 11.07
C ASP A 74 -6.78 -0.27 12.23
N LEU A 75 -5.83 0.54 12.71
CA LEU A 75 -5.04 0.23 13.91
C LEU A 75 -5.91 0.07 15.17
N GLN A 76 -6.95 0.89 15.32
CA GLN A 76 -7.90 0.75 16.43
C GLN A 76 -8.69 -0.56 16.35
N ARG A 77 -9.14 -0.95 15.15
CA ARG A 77 -9.82 -2.24 14.93
C ARG A 77 -8.90 -3.41 15.23
N GLU A 78 -7.67 -3.36 14.75
CA GLU A 78 -6.68 -4.41 15.00
C GLU A 78 -6.39 -4.55 16.49
N LYS A 79 -6.23 -3.42 17.20
CA LYS A 79 -6.06 -3.42 18.65
C LYS A 79 -7.26 -4.07 19.38
N ALA A 80 -8.49 -3.74 18.97
CA ALA A 80 -9.70 -4.32 19.55
C ALA A 80 -9.77 -5.83 19.32
N GLN A 81 -9.51 -6.29 18.09
CA GLN A 81 -9.47 -7.72 17.77
C GLN A 81 -8.36 -8.46 18.52
N ALA A 82 -7.17 -7.86 18.64
CA ALA A 82 -6.07 -8.42 19.40
C ALA A 82 -6.42 -8.54 20.89
N ALA A 83 -7.06 -7.53 21.47
CA ALA A 83 -7.52 -7.57 22.85
C ALA A 83 -8.54 -8.70 23.08
N GLU A 84 -9.52 -8.84 22.20
CA GLU A 84 -10.52 -9.92 22.26
C GLU A 84 -9.87 -11.30 22.14
N ARG A 85 -8.88 -11.46 21.25
CA ARG A 85 -8.11 -12.72 21.14
C ARG A 85 -7.34 -13.03 22.42
N VAL A 86 -6.70 -12.04 23.03
CA VAL A 86 -5.98 -12.21 24.29
C VAL A 86 -6.92 -12.63 25.41
N GLU A 87 -8.11 -12.03 25.51
CA GLU A 87 -9.14 -12.40 26.48
C GLU A 87 -9.60 -13.85 26.29
N LYS A 88 -9.99 -14.22 25.06
CA LYS A 88 -10.36 -15.61 24.73
C LYS A 88 -9.26 -16.61 25.07
N LEU A 89 -8.01 -16.29 24.76
CA LEU A 89 -6.88 -17.16 25.06
C LEU A 89 -6.61 -17.26 26.57
N ARG A 90 -6.81 -16.18 27.33
CA ARG A 90 -6.72 -16.21 28.79
C ARG A 90 -7.82 -17.09 29.39
N ASP A 91 -9.04 -16.97 28.91
CA ASP A 91 -10.16 -17.79 29.36
C ASP A 91 -9.95 -19.27 29.05
N LEU A 92 -9.50 -19.58 27.83
CA LEU A 92 -9.13 -20.94 27.46
C LEU A 92 -8.01 -21.45 28.38
N LYS A 93 -6.95 -20.66 28.57
CA LYS A 93 -5.85 -21.04 29.47
C LYS A 93 -6.33 -21.27 30.91
N ALA A 94 -7.28 -20.48 31.41
CA ALA A 94 -7.86 -20.69 32.73
C ALA A 94 -8.68 -21.99 32.79
N ARG A 95 -9.49 -22.28 31.75
CA ARG A 95 -10.25 -23.53 31.66
C ARG A 95 -9.35 -24.76 31.60
N TRP A 96 -8.26 -24.72 30.83
CA TRP A 96 -7.29 -25.81 30.74
C TRP A 96 -6.45 -26.02 32.01
N GLN A 97 -6.45 -25.07 32.95
CA GLN A 97 -5.82 -25.26 34.27
C GLN A 97 -6.72 -26.02 35.25
N ASP A 98 -8.00 -26.19 34.94
CA ASP A 98 -8.91 -27.02 35.72
C ASP A 98 -8.78 -28.48 35.26
N ASP A 99 -8.30 -29.35 36.15
CA ASP A 99 -8.11 -30.78 35.88
C ASP A 99 -9.43 -31.45 35.44
N THR A 100 -10.57 -31.02 35.97
CA THR A 100 -11.87 -31.59 35.60
C THR A 100 -12.25 -31.28 34.15
N TYR A 101 -11.92 -30.08 33.67
CA TYR A 101 -12.13 -29.68 32.29
C TYR A 101 -11.19 -30.43 31.34
N ALA A 102 -9.93 -30.61 31.74
CA ALA A 102 -8.95 -31.39 30.98
C ALA A 102 -9.38 -32.87 30.87
N GLU A 103 -9.81 -33.50 31.96
CA GLU A 103 -10.33 -34.87 31.95
C GLU A 103 -11.53 -35.01 31.01
N GLN A 104 -12.50 -34.10 31.08
CA GLN A 104 -13.67 -34.13 30.19
C GLN A 104 -13.27 -34.03 28.72
N GLN A 105 -12.34 -33.14 28.37
CA GLN A 105 -11.85 -33.00 26.99
C GLN A 105 -11.08 -34.25 26.53
N ILE A 106 -10.28 -34.86 27.40
CA ILE A 106 -9.57 -36.11 27.12
C ILE A 106 -10.58 -37.24 26.86
N ARG A 107 -11.58 -37.41 27.72
CA ARG A 107 -12.61 -38.45 27.53
C ARG A 107 -13.39 -38.24 26.24
N GLN A 108 -13.75 -37.00 25.91
CA GLN A 108 -14.51 -36.67 24.68
C GLN A 108 -13.69 -36.88 23.40
N ARG A 109 -12.41 -36.48 23.39
CA ARG A 109 -11.58 -36.51 22.16
C ARG A 109 -10.80 -37.79 21.97
N LEU A 110 -10.31 -38.37 23.06
CA LEU A 110 -9.42 -39.54 23.02
C LEU A 110 -10.15 -40.82 23.41
N HIS A 111 -11.46 -40.75 23.71
CA HIS A 111 -12.26 -41.87 24.20
C HIS A 111 -11.60 -42.59 25.39
N TYR A 112 -10.88 -41.83 26.21
CA TYR A 112 -10.17 -42.37 27.38
C TYR A 112 -11.17 -42.78 28.46
N VAL A 113 -10.91 -43.88 29.15
CA VAL A 113 -11.73 -44.41 30.24
C VAL A 113 -10.84 -44.64 31.46
N MET A 114 -11.36 -44.36 32.65
CA MET A 114 -10.61 -44.63 33.88
C MET A 114 -10.51 -46.14 34.14
N PRO A 115 -9.48 -46.61 34.87
CA PRO A 115 -9.39 -48.02 35.27
C PRO A 115 -10.65 -48.46 36.01
N GLY A 116 -11.39 -49.43 35.46
CA GLY A 116 -12.66 -49.93 36.00
C GLY A 116 -13.93 -49.39 35.33
N GLU A 117 -13.82 -48.38 34.45
CA GLU A 117 -14.94 -47.92 33.61
C GLU A 117 -15.03 -48.73 32.31
N THR A 118 -16.25 -49.09 31.88
CA THR A 118 -16.48 -49.78 30.60
C THR A 118 -16.88 -48.77 29.53
N GLY A 119 -15.99 -48.53 28.55
CA GLY A 119 -16.27 -47.65 27.42
C GLY A 119 -17.14 -48.32 26.36
N PHE A 120 -18.20 -47.65 25.89
CA PHE A 120 -19.04 -48.11 24.79
C PHE A 120 -18.85 -47.21 23.56
N ILE A 121 -18.58 -47.81 22.41
CA ILE A 121 -18.52 -47.12 21.12
C ILE A 121 -19.70 -47.62 20.28
N VAL A 122 -20.57 -46.71 19.83
CA VAL A 122 -21.70 -47.07 18.97
C VAL A 122 -21.20 -47.12 17.53
N ALA A 123 -21.01 -48.31 16.98
CA ALA A 123 -20.71 -48.49 15.57
C ALA A 123 -21.98 -48.27 14.73
N GLY A 124 -21.97 -47.24 13.89
CA GLY A 124 -23.00 -47.05 12.87
C GLY A 124 -22.98 -48.18 11.83
N PRO A 125 -24.06 -48.38 11.06
CA PRO A 125 -24.18 -49.48 10.09
C PRO A 125 -23.06 -49.52 9.04
N ASP A 126 -22.46 -48.37 8.70
CA ASP A 126 -21.34 -48.28 7.76
C ASP A 126 -19.99 -48.65 8.40
N ALA A 127 -19.79 -48.32 9.68
CA ALA A 127 -18.59 -48.71 10.42
C ALA A 127 -18.51 -50.25 10.60
N ALA A 128 -19.66 -50.91 10.75
CA ALA A 128 -19.73 -52.38 10.79
C ALA A 128 -19.34 -53.03 9.46
N LYS A 129 -19.61 -52.38 8.31
CA LYS A 129 -19.16 -52.86 6.99
C LYS A 129 -17.66 -52.69 6.81
N GLN A 130 -17.10 -51.55 7.20
CA GLN A 130 -15.64 -51.31 7.14
C GLN A 130 -14.87 -52.30 8.01
N SER A 131 -15.30 -52.52 9.26
CA SER A 131 -14.64 -53.48 10.15
C SER A 131 -14.61 -54.91 9.57
N ARG A 132 -15.67 -55.34 8.88
CA ARG A 132 -15.71 -56.65 8.21
C ARG A 132 -14.77 -56.74 7.00
N THR A 133 -14.63 -55.65 6.24
CA THR A 133 -13.67 -55.57 5.13
C THR A 133 -12.22 -55.63 5.65
N ASP A 134 -11.92 -54.93 6.75
CA ASP A 134 -10.59 -54.91 7.37
C ASP A 134 -10.19 -56.28 7.95
N LEU A 135 -11.13 -57.02 8.52
CA LEU A 135 -10.90 -58.40 9.00
C LEU A 135 -10.49 -59.34 7.85
N GLY A 136 -11.05 -59.16 6.64
CA GLY A 136 -10.67 -59.94 5.46
C GLY A 136 -9.27 -59.60 4.93
N ALA A 137 -8.79 -58.36 5.15
CA ALA A 137 -7.42 -57.97 4.86
C ALA A 137 -6.44 -58.53 5.90
N ALA A 138 -6.84 -58.65 7.18
CA ALA A 138 -6.02 -59.20 8.25
C ALA A 138 -5.71 -60.71 8.06
N ASP A 139 -6.57 -61.45 7.37
CA ASP A 139 -6.40 -62.89 7.10
C ASP A 139 -5.42 -63.18 5.93
N ARG A 140 -4.95 -62.14 5.24
CA ARG A 140 -4.00 -62.24 4.13
C ARG A 140 -2.59 -61.79 4.55
N PRO A 141 -1.52 -62.34 3.94
CA PRO A 141 -0.17 -61.85 4.16
C PRO A 141 -0.05 -60.35 3.86
N TRP A 142 0.65 -59.60 4.71
CA TRP A 142 0.75 -58.14 4.63
C TRP A 142 1.19 -57.61 3.26
N TYR A 143 2.09 -58.33 2.58
CA TYR A 143 2.57 -57.98 1.24
C TYR A 143 1.43 -57.96 0.22
N ALA A 144 0.49 -58.91 0.27
CA ALA A 144 -0.62 -59.00 -0.67
C ALA A 144 -1.57 -57.79 -0.57
N ASN A 145 -1.77 -57.26 0.64
CA ASN A 145 -2.59 -56.08 0.87
C ASN A 145 -1.95 -54.81 0.31
N VAL A 146 -0.61 -54.73 0.35
CA VAL A 146 0.13 -53.58 -0.19
C VAL A 146 0.00 -53.53 -1.72
N TRP A 147 0.17 -54.65 -2.42
CA TRP A 147 0.02 -54.69 -3.88
C TRP A 147 -1.42 -54.44 -4.34
N ASP A 148 -2.41 -55.01 -3.64
CA ASP A 148 -3.83 -54.74 -3.92
C ASP A 148 -4.18 -53.25 -3.73
N GLY A 149 -3.53 -52.56 -2.76
CA GLY A 149 -3.67 -51.13 -2.57
C GLY A 149 -3.08 -50.30 -3.73
N VAL A 150 -1.94 -50.71 -4.27
CA VAL A 150 -1.31 -50.06 -5.44
C VAL A 150 -2.16 -50.27 -6.69
N ASP A 151 -2.61 -51.50 -6.95
CA ASP A 151 -3.45 -51.83 -8.11
C ASP A 151 -4.79 -51.10 -8.08
N LYS A 152 -5.43 -51.01 -6.90
CA LYS A 152 -6.68 -50.25 -6.73
C LYS A 152 -6.49 -48.75 -6.91
N SER A 153 -5.35 -48.20 -6.52
CA SER A 153 -5.06 -46.78 -6.68
C SER A 153 -4.83 -46.43 -8.16
N ASP A 154 -4.12 -47.27 -8.90
CA ASP A 154 -3.90 -47.11 -10.36
C ASP A 154 -5.20 -47.26 -11.16
N ALA A 155 -6.06 -48.19 -10.76
CA ALA A 155 -7.37 -48.40 -11.40
C ALA A 155 -8.39 -47.27 -11.12
N SER A 156 -8.17 -46.46 -10.09
CA SER A 156 -9.08 -45.34 -9.74
C SER A 156 -8.85 -44.06 -10.54
N ASP A 157 -7.75 -43.98 -11.30
CA ASP A 157 -7.35 -42.83 -12.12
C ASP A 157 -7.75 -42.97 -13.60
N ARG A 158 -8.67 -43.90 -13.92
CA ARG A 158 -9.14 -44.19 -15.28
C ARG A 158 -10.67 -44.24 -15.35
#